data_AF-A0A1Q9H3X8-F1
#
_entry.id   AF-A0A1Q9H3X8-F1
#
_cell.length_a   1.000
_cell.length_b   1.000
_cell.length_c   1.000
_cell.angle_alpha   90.00
_cell.angle_beta   90.00
_cell.angle_gamma   90.00
#
_symmetry.space_group_name_H-M   'P 1'
#
loop_
_entity.id
_entity.type
_entity.pdbx_description
1 polymer ?
#
loop_
_entity_poly.entity_id
_entity_poly.type
_entity_poly.pdbx_seq_one_letter_code
_entity_poly.pdbx_strand_id
1 'polypeptide(L)'
;MAEQSDRGKETLIRLEQALQRLVDGNPIKTKPDGRISLKRINDEAGLSSGGIYYYSSFVETAKKTIQLRRQQDRTGKTKVNNERLNKLREQREKEKVLKEKYKEQRDNIKTFCDQVVAHNAQLEFTLFEALEKISYLEQELASYKVSSINGKK
;
A
#
# COMPACT_ATOMS: atom_id res chain seq x y z
N MET A 1 50.36 -27.21 -26.57
CA MET A 1 49.22 -27.65 -25.75
C MET A 1 49.80 -28.23 -24.47
N ALA A 2 49.67 -27.54 -23.33
CA ALA A 2 50.25 -28.01 -22.08
C ALA A 2 49.34 -29.11 -21.49
N GLU A 3 49.85 -30.34 -21.43
CA GLU A 3 49.23 -31.44 -20.69
C GLU A 3 49.09 -31.04 -19.23
N GLN A 4 47.85 -30.81 -18.79
CA GLN A 4 47.56 -30.62 -17.38
C GLN A 4 47.75 -31.97 -16.68
N SER A 5 48.75 -32.04 -15.77
CA SER A 5 48.93 -33.11 -14.81
C SER A 5 47.58 -33.48 -14.14
N ASP A 6 47.32 -34.76 -13.90
CA ASP A 6 46.04 -35.26 -13.34
C ASP A 6 45.60 -34.54 -12.06
N ARG A 7 46.55 -34.06 -11.26
CA ARG A 7 46.29 -33.24 -10.06
C ARG A 7 45.66 -31.87 -10.36
N GLY A 8 46.01 -31.26 -11.49
CA GLY A 8 45.45 -29.97 -11.93
C GLY A 8 43.99 -30.10 -12.36
N LYS A 9 43.64 -31.18 -13.06
CA LYS A 9 42.26 -31.49 -13.46
C LYS A 9 41.36 -31.75 -12.25
N GLU A 10 41.86 -32.53 -11.29
CA GLU A 10 41.16 -32.78 -10.01
C GLU A 10 40.90 -31.49 -9.23
N THR A 11 41.84 -30.55 -9.26
CA THR A 11 41.69 -29.25 -8.59
C THR A 11 40.66 -28.35 -9.27
N LEU A 12 40.61 -28.36 -10.61
CA LEU A 12 39.59 -27.65 -11.39
C LEU A 12 38.18 -28.16 -11.07
N ILE A 13 38.00 -29.49 -11.01
CA ILE A 13 36.71 -30.10 -10.66
C ILE A 13 36.25 -29.63 -9.27
N ARG A 14 37.16 -29.57 -8.28
CA ARG A 14 36.83 -29.08 -6.94
C ARG A 14 36.42 -27.61 -6.93
N LEU A 15 37.06 -26.78 -7.76
CA LEU A 15 36.73 -25.36 -7.91
C LEU A 15 35.35 -25.17 -8.55
N GLU A 16 35.02 -25.96 -9.57
CA GLU A 16 33.70 -25.95 -10.22
C GLU A 16 32.59 -26.39 -9.25
N GLN A 17 32.81 -27.48 -8.53
CA GLN A 17 31.88 -27.94 -7.49
C GLN A 17 31.72 -26.91 -6.36
N ALA A 18 32.79 -26.24 -5.95
CA ALA A 18 32.74 -25.18 -4.96
C ALA A 18 31.93 -23.97 -5.45
N LEU A 19 32.10 -23.57 -6.71
CA LEU A 19 31.30 -22.51 -7.34
C LEU A 19 29.81 -22.90 -7.37
N GLN A 20 29.51 -24.13 -7.80
CA GLN A 20 28.13 -24.60 -7.92
C GLN A 20 27.43 -24.66 -6.56
N ARG A 21 28.07 -25.21 -5.53
CA ARG A 21 27.55 -25.19 -4.15
C ARG A 21 27.26 -23.79 -3.63
N LEU A 22 28.12 -22.81 -3.95
CA LEU A 22 27.91 -21.41 -3.57
C LEU A 22 26.76 -20.74 -4.34
N VAL A 23 26.54 -21.14 -5.60
CA VAL A 23 25.37 -20.72 -6.38
C VAL A 23 24.10 -21.32 -5.79
N ASP A 24 24.11 -22.61 -5.49
CA ASP A 24 22.95 -23.33 -4.93
C ASP A 24 22.65 -22.95 -3.48
N GLY A 25 23.60 -22.31 -2.78
CA GLY A 25 23.42 -21.79 -1.42
C GLY A 25 23.73 -22.81 -0.32
N ASN A 26 24.35 -23.94 -0.66
CA ASN A 26 24.72 -25.01 0.26
C ASN A 26 26.25 -25.16 0.38
N PRO A 27 26.98 -24.17 0.93
CA PRO A 27 28.41 -24.31 1.17
C PRO A 27 28.69 -25.31 2.29
N ILE A 28 29.80 -26.05 2.17
CA ILE A 28 30.22 -27.07 3.12
C ILE A 28 31.35 -26.54 4.02
N LYS A 29 32.30 -25.79 3.45
CA LYS A 29 33.48 -25.28 4.20
C LYS A 29 33.34 -23.82 4.62
N THR A 30 32.50 -23.05 3.92
CA THR A 30 32.26 -21.63 4.21
C THR A 30 30.86 -21.40 4.79
N LYS A 31 30.67 -20.25 5.45
CA LYS A 31 29.36 -19.89 6.04
C LYS A 31 28.27 -19.73 4.97
N PRO A 32 27.00 -20.03 5.25
CA PRO A 32 25.88 -19.87 4.30
C PRO A 32 25.34 -18.44 4.26
N ASP A 33 26.15 -17.44 3.85
CA ASP A 33 25.70 -16.03 3.77
C ASP A 33 25.22 -15.62 2.36
N GLY A 34 25.16 -16.55 1.40
CA GLY A 34 24.71 -16.30 0.01
C GLY A 34 25.64 -15.44 -0.86
N ARG A 35 26.67 -14.77 -0.30
CA ARG A 35 27.63 -13.97 -1.07
C ARG A 35 28.62 -14.88 -1.80
N ILE A 36 28.81 -14.68 -3.10
CA ILE A 36 29.84 -15.36 -3.89
C ILE A 36 31.02 -14.40 -4.15
N SER A 37 32.25 -14.85 -3.86
CA SER A 37 33.49 -14.14 -4.19
C SER A 37 34.59 -15.14 -4.55
N LEU A 38 35.61 -14.69 -5.31
CA LEU A 38 36.75 -15.54 -5.68
C LEU A 38 37.45 -16.14 -4.45
N LYS A 39 37.60 -15.35 -3.38
CA LYS A 39 38.15 -15.82 -2.10
C LYS A 39 37.28 -16.93 -1.51
N ARG A 40 35.96 -16.77 -1.46
CA ARG A 40 35.07 -17.81 -0.93
C ARG A 40 35.08 -19.08 -1.76
N ILE A 41 35.15 -18.98 -3.08
CA ILE A 41 35.25 -20.15 -3.96
C ILE A 41 36.55 -20.92 -3.66
N ASN A 42 37.66 -20.19 -3.44
CA ASN A 42 38.95 -20.78 -3.06
C ASN A 42 38.88 -21.49 -1.68
N ASP A 43 38.31 -20.83 -0.68
CA ASP A 43 38.16 -21.36 0.67
C ASP A 43 37.21 -22.59 0.68
N GLU A 44 36.14 -22.55 -0.12
CA GLU A 44 35.18 -23.64 -0.29
C GLU A 44 35.77 -24.86 -1.02
N ALA A 45 36.67 -24.63 -1.97
CA ALA A 45 37.45 -25.69 -2.62
C ALA A 45 38.55 -26.25 -1.68
N GLY A 46 38.93 -25.52 -0.63
CA GLY A 46 39.98 -25.91 0.32
C GLY A 46 41.39 -25.75 -0.24
N LEU A 47 41.59 -24.75 -1.10
CA LEU A 47 42.90 -24.39 -1.65
C LEU A 47 43.64 -23.42 -0.71
N SER A 48 44.96 -23.40 -0.79
CA SER A 48 45.78 -22.40 -0.11
C SER A 48 45.48 -20.99 -0.62
N SER A 49 45.94 -19.97 0.12
CA SER A 49 45.74 -18.56 -0.24
C SER A 49 46.20 -18.31 -1.68
N GLY A 50 45.28 -17.93 -2.55
CA GLY A 50 45.57 -17.59 -3.95
C GLY A 50 45.65 -18.77 -4.93
N GLY A 51 45.38 -20.01 -4.51
CA GLY A 51 45.43 -21.19 -5.37
C GLY A 51 44.51 -21.12 -6.60
N ILE A 52 43.39 -20.41 -6.49
CA ILE A 52 42.45 -20.16 -7.59
C ILE A 52 43.07 -19.40 -8.78
N TYR A 53 44.07 -18.54 -8.57
CA TYR A 53 44.60 -17.67 -9.64
C TYR A 53 45.47 -18.40 -10.66
N TYR A 54 45.95 -19.61 -10.34
CA TYR A 54 46.64 -20.48 -11.29
C TYR A 54 45.71 -21.00 -12.40
N TYR A 55 44.40 -20.87 -12.22
CA TYR A 55 43.37 -21.31 -13.18
C TYR A 55 42.65 -20.09 -13.77
N SER A 56 43.32 -19.35 -14.65
CA SER A 56 42.82 -18.09 -15.24
C SER A 56 41.47 -18.25 -15.95
N SER A 57 41.29 -19.33 -16.72
CA SER A 57 40.03 -19.63 -17.42
C SER A 57 38.85 -19.80 -16.45
N PHE A 58 39.07 -20.50 -15.33
CA PHE A 58 38.07 -20.67 -14.29
C PHE A 58 37.73 -19.35 -13.59
N VAL A 59 38.75 -18.52 -13.31
CA VAL A 59 38.54 -17.20 -12.69
C VAL A 59 37.65 -16.30 -13.54
N GLU A 60 37.80 -16.33 -14.87
CA GLU A 60 36.92 -15.59 -15.78
C GLU A 60 35.47 -16.08 -15.72
N THR A 61 35.26 -17.40 -15.76
CA THR A 61 33.94 -18.01 -15.63
C THR A 61 33.29 -17.64 -14.28
N ALA A 62 34.04 -17.78 -13.19
CA ALA A 62 33.56 -17.42 -11.85
C ALA A 62 33.18 -15.93 -11.75
N LYS A 63 33.97 -15.02 -12.34
CA LYS A 63 33.65 -13.58 -12.39
C LYS A 63 32.35 -13.31 -13.14
N LYS A 64 32.13 -13.96 -14.29
CA LYS A 64 30.88 -13.85 -15.07
C LYS A 64 29.68 -14.30 -14.24
N THR A 65 29.78 -15.45 -13.57
CA THR A 65 28.71 -15.98 -12.70
C THR A 65 28.41 -15.06 -11.52
N ILE A 66 29.44 -14.51 -10.86
CA ILE A 66 29.27 -13.52 -9.77
C ILE A 66 28.55 -12.27 -10.27
N GLN A 67 28.90 -11.78 -11.47
CA GLN A 67 28.29 -10.60 -12.05
C GLN A 67 26.82 -10.83 -12.43
N LEU A 68 26.50 -11.97 -13.04
CA LEU A 68 25.14 -12.36 -13.39
C LEU A 68 24.25 -12.42 -12.13
N ARG A 69 24.74 -13.06 -11.06
CA ARG A 69 24.00 -13.15 -9.80
C ARG A 69 23.72 -11.78 -9.18
N ARG A 70 24.70 -10.87 -9.20
CA ARG A 70 24.52 -9.48 -8.73
C ARG A 70 23.48 -8.71 -9.55
N GLN A 71 23.40 -8.96 -10.86
CA GLN A 71 22.39 -8.32 -11.73
C GLN A 71 20.98 -8.85 -11.44
N GLN A 72 20.84 -10.16 -11.21
CA GLN A 72 19.57 -10.79 -10.82
C GLN A 72 19.06 -10.28 -9.46
N ASP A 73 19.95 -10.18 -8.46
CA ASP A 73 19.59 -9.65 -7.14
C ASP A 73 19.11 -8.19 -7.20
N ARG A 74 19.72 -7.37 -8.07
CA ARG A 74 19.32 -5.98 -8.28
C ARG A 74 17.95 -5.87 -8.93
N THR A 75 17.70 -6.64 -9.99
CA THR A 75 16.41 -6.62 -10.70
C THR A 75 15.26 -7.14 -9.83
N GLY A 76 15.49 -8.20 -9.03
CA GLY A 76 14.49 -8.70 -8.08
C GLY A 76 14.11 -7.68 -7.01
N LYS A 77 15.10 -7.02 -6.38
CA LYS A 77 14.84 -5.98 -5.36
C LYS A 77 14.09 -4.77 -5.93
N THR A 78 14.42 -4.33 -7.14
CA THR A 78 13.72 -3.20 -7.79
C THR A 78 12.27 -3.54 -8.12
N LYS A 79 11.96 -4.75 -8.58
CA LYS A 79 10.58 -5.19 -8.84
C LYS A 79 9.74 -5.24 -7.56
N VAL A 80 10.25 -5.85 -6.49
CA VAL A 80 9.54 -5.95 -5.20
C VAL A 80 9.27 -4.56 -4.61
N ASN A 81 10.23 -3.63 -4.72
CA ASN A 81 10.02 -2.26 -4.26
C ASN A 81 8.96 -1.51 -5.07
N ASN A 82 8.93 -1.68 -6.39
CA ASN A 82 7.91 -1.06 -7.24
C ASN A 82 6.50 -1.59 -6.96
N GLU A 83 6.35 -2.90 -6.76
CA GLU A 83 5.05 -3.49 -6.40
C GLU A 83 4.54 -2.98 -5.04
N ARG A 84 5.43 -2.88 -4.04
CA ARG A 84 5.08 -2.28 -2.74
C ARG A 84 4.68 -0.81 -2.87
N LEU A 85 5.40 -0.02 -3.67
CA LEU A 85 5.07 1.37 -3.91
C LEU A 85 3.73 1.54 -4.63
N ASN A 86 3.43 0.68 -5.61
CA ASN A 86 2.15 0.71 -6.32
C ASN A 86 0.98 0.38 -5.37
N LYS A 87 1.11 -0.65 -4.53
CA LYS A 87 0.10 -0.96 -3.50
C LYS A 87 -0.16 0.20 -2.55
N LEU A 88 0.91 0.88 -2.09
CA LEU A 88 0.77 2.07 -1.23
C LEU A 88 0.09 3.24 -1.93
N ARG A 89 0.34 3.43 -3.23
CA ARG A 89 -0.35 4.46 -4.04
C ARG A 89 -1.83 4.15 -4.18
N GLU A 90 -2.19 2.91 -4.48
CA GLU A 90 -3.58 2.47 -4.59
C GLU A 90 -4.34 2.63 -3.27
N GLN A 91 -3.72 2.27 -2.14
CA GLN A 91 -4.31 2.46 -0.81
C GLN A 91 -4.59 3.95 -0.54
N ARG A 92 -3.62 4.82 -0.82
CA ARG A 92 -3.77 6.26 -0.64
C ARG A 92 -4.90 6.84 -1.48
N GLU A 93 -5.02 6.45 -2.74
CA GLU A 93 -6.11 6.92 -3.61
C GLU A 93 -7.47 6.43 -3.11
N LYS A 94 -7.58 5.18 -2.66
CA LYS A 94 -8.81 4.66 -2.07
C LYS A 94 -9.22 5.45 -0.82
N GLU A 95 -8.28 5.72 0.08
CA GLU A 95 -8.52 6.52 1.28
C GLU A 95 -8.95 7.95 0.94
N LYS A 96 -8.32 8.57 -0.06
CA LYS A 96 -8.65 9.92 -0.52
C LYS A 96 -10.07 9.98 -1.09
N VAL A 97 -10.42 9.06 -1.98
CA VAL A 97 -11.77 8.96 -2.58
C VAL A 97 -12.81 8.74 -1.48
N LEU A 98 -12.53 7.86 -0.52
CA LEU A 98 -13.45 7.58 0.58
C LEU A 98 -13.67 8.82 1.46
N LYS A 99 -12.60 9.56 1.75
CA LYS A 99 -12.67 10.79 2.53
C LYS A 99 -13.48 11.88 1.82
N GLU A 100 -13.28 12.05 0.52
CA GLU A 100 -14.05 13.02 -0.28
C GLU A 100 -15.55 12.68 -0.23
N LYS A 101 -15.89 11.40 -0.47
CA LYS A 101 -17.27 10.91 -0.43
C LYS A 101 -17.94 11.17 0.92
N TYR A 102 -17.26 10.89 2.03
CA TYR A 102 -17.84 11.14 3.36
C TYR A 102 -17.97 12.62 3.69
N LYS A 103 -17.07 13.48 3.19
CA LYS A 103 -17.23 14.94 3.33
C LYS A 103 -18.46 15.43 2.58
N GLU A 104 -18.62 15.03 1.32
CA GLU A 104 -19.78 15.38 0.51
C GLU A 104 -21.08 14.91 1.18
N GLN A 105 -21.12 13.66 1.67
CA GLN A 105 -22.29 13.13 2.38
C GLN A 105 -22.62 13.94 3.63
N ARG A 106 -21.61 14.30 4.44
CA ARG A 106 -21.81 15.13 5.64
C ARG A 106 -22.34 16.51 5.26
N ASP A 107 -21.77 17.15 4.24
CA ASP A 107 -22.17 18.50 3.83
C ASP A 107 -23.58 18.51 3.23
N ASN A 108 -23.95 17.46 2.49
CA ASN A 108 -25.31 17.25 2.01
C ASN A 108 -26.31 17.03 3.16
N ILE A 109 -25.95 16.24 4.17
CA ILE A 109 -26.82 16.04 5.35
C ILE A 109 -26.98 17.34 6.12
N LYS A 110 -25.90 18.09 6.31
CA LYS A 110 -25.94 19.38 7.02
C LYS A 110 -26.85 20.37 6.30
N THR A 111 -26.67 20.54 4.99
CA THR A 111 -27.50 21.45 4.19
C THR A 111 -28.97 21.01 4.19
N PHE A 112 -29.25 19.71 4.12
CA PHE A 112 -30.61 19.19 4.25
C PHE A 112 -31.22 19.50 5.63
N CYS A 113 -30.46 19.28 6.72
CA CYS A 113 -30.92 19.63 8.07
C CYS A 113 -31.22 21.13 8.19
N ASP A 114 -30.33 22.00 7.68
CA ASP A 114 -30.52 23.45 7.72
C ASP A 114 -31.81 23.86 6.97
N GLN A 115 -32.09 23.24 5.82
CA GLN A 115 -33.32 23.45 5.05
C GLN A 115 -34.57 22.98 5.81
N VAL A 116 -34.53 21.80 6.43
CA VAL A 116 -35.64 21.26 7.23
C VAL A 116 -35.94 22.16 8.42
N VAL A 117 -34.91 22.63 9.13
CA VAL A 117 -35.07 23.55 10.26
C VAL A 117 -35.70 24.87 9.80
N ALA A 118 -35.20 25.45 8.71
CA ALA A 118 -35.76 26.69 8.15
C ALA A 118 -37.23 26.52 7.74
N HIS A 119 -37.57 25.42 7.07
CA HIS A 119 -38.94 25.12 6.67
C HIS A 119 -39.86 24.89 7.88
N ASN A 120 -39.39 24.18 8.90
CA ASN A 120 -40.17 23.96 10.12
C ASN A 120 -40.42 25.27 10.88
N ALA A 121 -39.41 26.13 11.01
CA ALA A 121 -39.57 27.44 11.63
C ALA A 121 -40.59 28.31 10.87
N GLN A 122 -40.55 28.28 9.54
CA GLN A 122 -41.55 28.96 8.72
C GLN A 122 -42.95 28.39 8.95
N LEU A 123 -43.09 27.06 8.96
CA LEU A 123 -44.37 26.40 9.18
C LEU A 123 -44.95 26.74 10.56
N GLU A 124 -44.13 26.68 11.61
CA GLU A 124 -44.49 27.06 12.98
C GLU A 124 -45.01 28.49 13.05
N PHE A 125 -44.32 29.43 12.39
CA PHE A 125 -44.76 30.82 12.32
C PHE A 125 -46.11 30.96 11.62
N THR A 126 -46.30 30.34 10.45
CA THR A 126 -47.58 30.40 9.74
C THR A 126 -48.73 29.74 10.52
N LEU A 127 -48.43 28.67 11.26
CA LEU A 127 -49.42 28.00 12.11
C LEU A 127 -49.84 28.92 13.26
N PHE A 128 -48.87 29.61 13.87
CA PHE A 128 -49.15 30.59 14.92
C PHE A 128 -50.06 31.71 14.41
N GLU A 129 -49.75 32.32 13.27
CA GLU A 129 -50.60 33.36 12.65
C GLU A 129 -52.02 32.85 12.36
N ALA A 130 -52.15 31.62 11.86
CA ALA A 130 -53.45 31.01 11.59
C ALA A 130 -54.25 30.79 12.88
N LEU A 131 -53.61 30.31 13.96
CA LEU A 131 -54.24 30.11 15.27
C LEU A 131 -54.69 31.44 15.88
N GLU A 132 -53.88 32.48 15.79
CA GLU A 132 -54.24 33.82 16.26
C GLU A 132 -55.48 34.35 15.51
N LYS A 133 -55.49 34.19 14.17
CA LYS A 133 -56.63 34.59 13.35
C LYS A 133 -57.91 33.81 13.68
N ILE A 134 -57.79 32.49 13.91
CA ILE A 134 -58.92 31.66 14.35
C ILE A 134 -59.45 32.17 15.70
N SER A 135 -58.56 32.42 16.66
CA SER A 135 -58.95 32.93 17.99
C SER A 135 -59.66 34.28 17.91
N TYR A 136 -59.15 35.19 17.08
CA TYR A 136 -59.80 36.49 16.83
C TYR A 136 -61.22 36.32 16.26
N LEU A 137 -61.38 35.48 15.23
CA LEU A 137 -62.67 35.22 14.60
C LEU A 137 -63.66 34.54 15.57
N GLU A 138 -63.18 33.63 16.42
CA GLU A 138 -64.00 32.98 17.44
C GLU A 138 -64.52 33.99 18.48
N GLN A 139 -63.68 34.94 18.91
CA GLN A 139 -64.08 36.03 19.80
C GLN A 139 -65.11 36.95 19.14
N GLU A 140 -64.87 37.32 17.89
CA GLU A 140 -65.78 38.15 17.11
C GLU A 140 -67.16 37.47 16.96
N LEU A 141 -67.19 36.18 16.58
CA LEU A 141 -68.43 35.41 16.49
C LEU A 141 -69.15 35.28 17.85
N ALA A 142 -68.42 35.13 18.94
CA ALA A 142 -69.00 35.12 20.28
C ALA A 142 -69.68 36.47 20.60
N SER A 143 -69.06 37.58 20.24
CA SER A 143 -69.64 38.91 20.42
C SER A 143 -70.95 39.10 19.64
N TYR A 144 -70.99 38.70 18.37
CA TYR A 144 -72.19 38.80 17.54
C TYR A 144 -73.35 37.91 18.03
N LYS A 145 -73.06 36.70 18.53
CA LYS A 145 -74.07 35.82 19.15
C LYS A 145 -74.73 36.47 20.36
N VAL A 146 -73.98 37.19 21.19
CA VAL A 146 -74.52 37.89 22.38
C VAL A 146 -75.38 39.09 21.97
N SER A 147 -74.95 39.88 20.98
CA SER A 147 -75.71 41.05 20.49
C SER A 147 -77.05 40.68 19.83
N SER A 148 -77.12 39.55 19.11
CA SER A 148 -78.37 39.08 18.48
C SER A 148 -79.43 38.62 19.49
N ILE A 149 -79.05 38.31 20.73
CA ILE A 149 -79.98 37.95 21.81
C ILE A 149 -80.56 39.21 22.47
N ASN A 150 -79.76 40.28 22.59
CA ASN A 150 -80.18 41.54 23.21
C ASN A 150 -80.97 42.47 22.28
N GLY A 151 -80.92 42.29 20.95
CA GLY A 151 -81.69 43.07 19.96
C GLY A 151 -83.13 42.59 19.71
N LYS A 152 -83.60 41.56 20.44
CA LYS A 152 -84.99 41.07 20.41
C LYS A 152 -85.67 41.37 21.76
N LYS A 153 -85.97 42.63 22.04
CA LYS A 153 -87.02 43.08 22.98
C LYS A 153 -87.21 44.58 22.87
#